data_AF-A0A1G6SGS6-F1
#
_entry.id   AF-A0A1G6SGS6-F1
#
_cell.length_a   1.000
_cell.length_b   1.000
_cell.length_c   1.000
_cell.angle_alpha   90.00
_cell.angle_beta   90.00
_cell.angle_gamma   90.00
#
_symmetry.space_group_name_H-M   'P 1'
#
loop_
_entity.id
_entity.type
_entity.pdbx_description
1 polymer ?
#
loop_
_entity_poly.entity_id
_entity_poly.type
_entity_poly.pdbx_seq_one_letter_code
_entity_poly.pdbx_strand_id
1 'polypeptide(L)'
;MHYLVGTDSVHTTAAICDYLAERVTADDTVSVVAVAPADDPTARRDADEALNVATVRLAAVGDVETDRRSGTPPDVLCEATADYDVDEIVIGAHSGDPDTTRDVGATAREVLAAADRPVVVVPIPDL
;
A
#
# COMPACT_ATOMS: atom_id res chain seq x y z
N MET A 1 15.95 -5.97 -1.59
CA MET A 1 14.72 -6.28 -0.83
C MET A 1 13.55 -5.98 -1.73
N HIS A 2 12.49 -6.76 -1.60
CA HIS A 2 11.23 -6.53 -2.29
C HIS A 2 10.16 -6.11 -1.29
N TYR A 3 9.64 -4.90 -1.47
CA TYR A 3 8.56 -4.37 -0.65
C TYR A 3 7.21 -4.49 -1.35
N LEU A 4 6.18 -4.90 -0.64
CA LEU A 4 4.78 -4.77 -1.07
C LEU A 4 4.14 -3.58 -0.37
N VAL A 5 3.65 -2.61 -1.13
CA VAL A 5 2.89 -1.48 -0.60
C VAL A 5 1.41 -1.72 -0.83
N GLY A 6 0.62 -1.79 0.25
CA GLY A 6 -0.84 -1.76 0.18
C GLY A 6 -1.36 -0.34 0.36
N THR A 7 -2.15 0.16 -0.61
CA THR A 7 -2.68 1.52 -0.56
C THR A 7 -4.14 1.61 -1.04
N ASP A 8 -4.85 2.62 -0.52
CA ASP A 8 -6.25 2.91 -0.82
C ASP A 8 -6.50 4.39 -1.17
N SER A 9 -5.52 5.27 -0.99
CA SER A 9 -5.67 6.70 -1.17
C SER A 9 -4.33 7.39 -1.43
N VAL A 10 -4.39 8.60 -1.98
CA VAL A 10 -3.22 9.47 -2.17
C VAL A 10 -2.48 9.74 -0.85
N HIS A 11 -3.19 9.95 0.26
CA HIS A 11 -2.59 10.28 1.55
C HIS A 11 -1.88 9.07 2.17
N THR A 12 -2.50 7.89 2.10
CA THR A 12 -1.87 6.63 2.50
C THR A 12 -0.60 6.39 1.70
N THR A 13 -0.68 6.46 0.36
CA THR A 13 0.49 6.30 -0.51
C THR A 13 1.58 7.30 -0.15
N ALA A 14 1.21 8.57 0.03
CA ALA A 14 2.15 9.63 0.33
C ALA A 14 2.96 9.34 1.61
N ALA A 15 2.28 8.98 2.70
CA ALA A 15 2.92 8.66 3.97
C ALA A 15 3.86 7.45 3.85
N ILE A 16 3.44 6.41 3.13
CA ILE A 16 4.27 5.22 2.90
C ILE A 16 5.49 5.55 2.04
N CYS A 17 5.34 6.34 0.97
CA CYS A 17 6.47 6.77 0.16
C CYS A 17 7.50 7.57 0.97
N ASP A 18 7.03 8.44 1.89
CA ASP A 18 7.92 9.20 2.76
C ASP A 18 8.68 8.29 3.73
N TYR A 19 8.03 7.25 4.26
CA TYR A 19 8.69 6.20 5.05
C TYR A 19 9.71 5.41 4.23
N LEU A 20 9.38 5.05 2.98
CA LEU A 20 10.25 4.27 2.12
C LEU A 20 11.43 5.07 1.58
N ALA A 21 11.29 6.39 1.36
CA ALA A 21 12.32 7.24 0.76
C ALA A 21 13.67 7.19 1.49
N GLU A 22 13.67 6.92 2.80
CA GLU A 22 14.90 6.80 3.61
C GLU A 22 15.44 5.36 3.72
N ARG A 23 14.76 4.38 3.12
CA ARG A 23 15.00 2.94 3.32
C ARG A 23 15.28 2.18 2.04
N VAL A 24 14.57 2.51 0.97
CA VAL A 24 14.73 1.85 -0.33
C VAL A 24 15.95 2.40 -1.06
N THR A 25 16.60 1.53 -1.80
CA THR A 25 17.79 1.83 -2.61
C THR A 25 17.51 1.51 -4.08
N ALA A 26 18.48 1.79 -4.95
CA ALA A 26 18.37 1.48 -6.37
C ALA A 26 18.42 -0.03 -6.69
N ASP A 27 18.79 -0.87 -5.71
CA ASP A 27 18.82 -2.33 -5.85
C ASP A 27 17.55 -3.00 -5.29
N ASP A 28 16.58 -2.22 -4.81
CA ASP A 28 15.32 -2.70 -4.26
C ASP A 28 14.18 -2.62 -5.28
N THR A 29 13.19 -3.47 -5.10
CA THR A 29 11.94 -3.51 -5.87
C THR A 29 10.76 -3.13 -4.98
N VAL A 30 9.83 -2.34 -5.51
CA VAL A 30 8.59 -1.99 -4.81
C VAL A 30 7.39 -2.34 -5.69
N SER A 31 6.58 -3.31 -5.25
CA SER A 31 5.28 -3.59 -5.85
C SER A 31 4.20 -2.87 -5.06
N VAL A 32 3.42 -2.03 -5.72
CA VAL A 32 2.35 -1.22 -5.11
C VAL A 32 1.01 -1.76 -5.56
N VAL A 33 0.21 -2.23 -4.61
CA VAL A 33 -1.11 -2.80 -4.86
C VAL A 33 -2.18 -1.91 -4.26
N ALA A 34 -3.09 -1.47 -5.12
CA ALA A 34 -4.33 -0.84 -4.69
C ALA A 34 -5.51 -1.80 -4.89
N VAL A 35 -6.41 -1.86 -3.91
CA VAL A 35 -7.57 -2.76 -3.95
C VAL A 35 -8.84 -1.94 -4.08
N ALA A 36 -9.58 -2.17 -5.16
CA ALA A 36 -10.83 -1.47 -5.42
C ALA A 36 -11.91 -2.43 -5.97
N PRO A 37 -13.18 -2.31 -5.53
CA PRO A 37 -14.29 -3.04 -6.12
C PRO A 37 -14.43 -2.76 -7.62
N ALA A 38 -14.66 -3.79 -8.43
CA ALA A 38 -14.74 -3.65 -9.88
C ALA A 38 -15.94 -2.80 -10.34
N ASP A 39 -17.00 -2.82 -9.54
CA ASP A 39 -18.29 -2.16 -9.74
C ASP A 39 -18.42 -0.78 -9.08
N ASP A 40 -17.35 -0.28 -8.44
CA ASP A 40 -17.29 1.07 -7.88
C ASP A 40 -16.32 1.96 -8.70
N PRO A 41 -16.83 2.81 -9.62
CA PRO A 41 -15.98 3.69 -10.42
C PRO A 41 -15.22 4.74 -9.60
N THR A 42 -15.74 5.14 -8.44
CA THR A 42 -15.09 6.14 -7.59
C THR A 42 -13.91 5.51 -6.88
N ALA A 43 -14.11 4.38 -6.21
CA ALA A 43 -13.03 3.66 -5.54
C ALA A 43 -11.91 3.26 -6.52
N ARG A 44 -12.28 2.88 -7.76
CA ARG A 44 -11.32 2.57 -8.82
C ARG A 44 -10.49 3.76 -9.25
N ARG A 45 -11.09 4.94 -9.31
CA ARG A 45 -10.40 6.19 -9.62
C ARG A 45 -9.44 6.56 -8.49
N ASP A 46 -9.90 6.48 -7.24
CA ASP A 46 -9.08 6.79 -6.07
C ASP A 46 -7.86 5.85 -5.99
N ALA A 47 -8.06 4.57 -6.28
CA ALA A 47 -6.97 3.59 -6.43
C ALA A 47 -5.99 3.97 -7.53
N ASP A 48 -6.46 4.36 -8.73
CA ASP A 48 -5.58 4.77 -9.83
C ASP A 48 -4.78 6.05 -9.48
N GLU A 49 -5.41 7.01 -8.78
CA GLU A 49 -4.76 8.21 -8.28
C GLU A 49 -3.68 7.87 -7.23
N ALA A 50 -3.98 6.96 -6.30
CA ALA A 50 -3.05 6.46 -5.30
C ALA A 50 -1.84 5.75 -5.93
N LEU A 51 -2.05 4.91 -6.95
CA LEU A 51 -0.98 4.24 -7.69
C LEU A 51 -0.10 5.24 -8.45
N ASN A 52 -0.71 6.23 -9.11
CA ASN A 52 0.04 7.27 -9.80
C ASN A 52 0.95 8.07 -8.85
N VAL A 53 0.50 8.34 -7.63
CA VAL A 53 1.34 8.98 -6.60
C VAL A 53 2.56 8.13 -6.27
N ALA A 54 2.41 6.80 -6.16
CA ALA A 54 3.52 5.91 -5.88
C ALA A 54 4.56 5.95 -7.01
N THR A 55 4.11 5.85 -8.27
CA THR A 55 4.99 5.95 -9.45
C THR A 55 5.79 7.25 -9.47
N VAL A 56 5.16 8.38 -9.13
CA VAL A 56 5.85 9.68 -9.13
C VAL A 56 6.82 9.81 -7.95
N ARG A 57 6.40 9.42 -6.74
CA ARG A 57 7.22 9.63 -5.53
C ARG A 57 8.35 8.61 -5.38
N LEU A 58 8.22 7.42 -5.98
CA LEU A 58 9.23 6.36 -5.95
C LEU A 58 10.07 6.29 -7.24
N ALA A 59 10.04 7.31 -8.10
CA ALA A 59 10.75 7.31 -9.38
C ALA A 59 12.29 7.15 -9.28
N ALA A 60 12.87 7.28 -8.08
CA ALA A 60 14.30 7.08 -7.83
C ALA A 60 14.65 5.64 -7.39
N VAL A 61 13.64 4.78 -7.17
CA VAL A 61 13.81 3.37 -6.82
C VAL A 61 14.18 2.56 -8.06
N GLY A 62 14.89 1.45 -7.88
CA GLY A 62 15.37 0.60 -8.97
C GLY A 62 14.26 0.09 -9.86
N ASP A 63 13.22 -0.49 -9.25
CA ASP A 63 12.06 -1.01 -9.96
C ASP A 63 10.77 -0.77 -9.16
N VAL A 64 9.77 -0.20 -9.82
CA VAL A 64 8.46 0.11 -9.22
C VAL A 64 7.37 -0.41 -10.14
N GLU A 65 6.62 -1.39 -9.64
CA GLU A 65 5.45 -1.93 -10.32
C GLU A 65 4.18 -1.53 -9.58
N THR A 66 3.15 -1.16 -10.34
CA THR A 66 1.84 -0.78 -9.79
C THR A 66 0.76 -1.69 -10.33
N ASP A 67 -0.08 -2.21 -9.45
CA ASP A 67 -1.18 -3.11 -9.81
C ASP A 67 -2.47 -2.71 -9.07
N ARG A 68 -3.59 -2.74 -9.78
CA ARG A 68 -4.92 -2.56 -9.18
C ARG A 68 -5.66 -3.87 -9.24
N ARG A 69 -5.95 -4.42 -8.06
CA ARG A 69 -6.66 -5.68 -7.90
C ARG A 69 -8.07 -5.46 -7.32
N SER A 70 -8.90 -6.48 -7.42
CA SER A 70 -10.25 -6.51 -6.84
C SER A 70 -10.36 -7.66 -5.85
N GLY A 71 -11.02 -7.43 -4.72
CA GLY A 71 -11.17 -8.43 -3.65
C GLY A 71 -11.21 -7.75 -2.29
N THR A 72 -10.99 -8.52 -1.23
CA THR A 72 -10.75 -7.97 0.10
C THR A 72 -9.27 -7.56 0.20
N PRO A 73 -8.93 -6.40 0.80
CA PRO A 73 -7.53 -5.99 0.86
C PRO A 73 -6.60 -6.98 1.58
N PRO A 74 -6.97 -7.63 2.70
CA PRO A 74 -6.10 -8.60 3.36
C PRO A 74 -5.77 -9.80 2.47
N ASP A 75 -6.77 -10.41 1.84
CA ASP A 75 -6.55 -11.59 0.99
C ASP A 75 -5.70 -11.21 -0.22
N VAL A 76 -6.03 -10.10 -0.87
CA VAL A 76 -5.29 -9.60 -2.04
C VAL A 76 -3.82 -9.29 -1.71
N LEU A 77 -3.54 -8.69 -0.56
CA LEU A 77 -2.16 -8.40 -0.16
C LEU A 77 -1.39 -9.67 0.21
N CYS A 78 -2.04 -10.66 0.84
CA CYS A 78 -1.41 -11.96 1.10
C CYS A 78 -1.10 -12.71 -0.20
N GLU A 79 -2.04 -12.72 -1.16
CA GLU A 79 -1.83 -13.31 -2.49
C GLU A 79 -0.70 -12.60 -3.24
N ALA A 80 -0.70 -11.26 -3.26
CA ALA A 80 0.36 -10.48 -3.88
C ALA A 80 1.73 -10.74 -3.25
N THR A 81 1.79 -10.93 -1.93
CA THR A 81 3.04 -11.27 -1.22
C THR A 81 3.63 -12.57 -1.76
N ALA A 82 2.79 -13.58 -2.03
CA ALA A 82 3.21 -14.85 -2.61
C ALA A 82 3.55 -14.74 -4.10
N ASP A 83 2.75 -13.99 -4.88
CA ASP A 83 2.95 -13.81 -6.32
C ASP A 83 4.28 -13.13 -6.65
N TYR A 84 4.66 -12.15 -5.83
CA TYR A 84 5.84 -11.32 -6.02
C TYR A 84 7.06 -11.79 -5.22
N ASP A 85 6.94 -12.81 -4.36
CA ASP A 85 7.96 -13.25 -3.40
C ASP A 85 8.53 -12.11 -2.55
N VAL A 86 7.62 -11.34 -1.93
CA VAL A 86 7.95 -10.12 -1.17
C VAL A 86 8.62 -10.44 0.17
N ASP A 87 9.56 -9.57 0.56
CA ASP A 87 10.27 -9.63 1.84
C ASP A 87 9.53 -8.90 2.98
N GLU A 88 8.89 -7.76 2.70
CA GLU A 88 8.25 -6.88 3.69
C GLU A 88 6.98 -6.22 3.14
N ILE A 89 5.90 -6.20 3.91
CA ILE A 89 4.63 -5.55 3.57
C ILE A 89 4.58 -4.19 4.29
N VAL A 90 4.20 -3.13 3.58
CA VAL A 90 4.05 -1.77 4.11
C VAL A 90 2.65 -1.25 3.82
N ILE A 91 1.93 -0.87 4.87
CA ILE A 91 0.54 -0.38 4.79
C ILE A 91 0.34 0.86 5.66
N GLY A 92 -0.72 1.61 5.39
CA GLY A 92 -1.18 2.69 6.26
C GLY A 92 -1.81 2.16 7.56
N ALA A 93 -1.74 2.97 8.62
CA ALA A 93 -2.39 2.66 9.89
C ALA A 93 -3.91 2.56 9.77
N HIS A 94 -4.54 3.36 8.91
CA HIS A 94 -5.97 3.38 8.65
C HIS A 94 -6.22 3.84 7.20
N SER A 95 -7.48 3.98 6.78
CA SER A 95 -7.80 4.60 5.49
C SER A 95 -7.39 6.07 5.48
N GLY A 96 -6.97 6.58 4.33
CA GLY A 96 -6.70 8.02 4.15
C GLY A 96 -7.96 8.90 4.07
N ASP A 97 -9.11 8.39 4.54
CA ASP A 97 -10.37 9.13 4.68
C ASP A 97 -10.26 10.09 5.89
N PRO A 98 -10.50 11.39 5.71
CA PRO A 98 -10.36 12.39 6.76
C PRO A 98 -11.30 12.19 7.96
N ASP A 99 -12.41 11.46 7.80
CA ASP A 99 -13.35 11.17 8.89
C ASP A 99 -12.97 9.92 9.71
N THR A 100 -11.86 9.24 9.35
CA THR A 100 -11.40 8.04 10.04
C THR A 100 -10.74 8.39 11.38
N THR A 101 -11.02 7.60 12.42
CA THR A 101 -10.31 7.69 13.70
C THR A 101 -8.82 7.36 13.53
N ARG A 102 -7.94 7.99 14.31
CA ARG A 102 -6.49 7.71 14.33
C ARG A 102 -6.09 6.32 14.85
N ASP A 103 -7.06 5.52 15.30
CA ASP A 103 -6.80 4.13 15.66
C ASP A 103 -6.36 3.32 14.43
N VAL A 104 -5.65 2.22 14.66
CA VAL A 104 -5.38 1.26 13.58
C VAL A 104 -6.71 0.87 12.91
N GLY A 105 -6.77 0.77 11.58
CA GLY A 105 -7.98 0.41 10.83
C GLY A 105 -8.29 -1.09 10.92
N ALA A 106 -9.52 -1.48 10.59
CA ALA A 106 -9.90 -2.90 10.55
C ALA A 106 -9.03 -3.68 9.55
N THR A 107 -8.89 -3.16 8.32
CA THR A 107 -8.03 -3.73 7.27
C THR A 107 -6.59 -3.95 7.74
N ALA A 108 -5.98 -2.95 8.39
CA ALA A 108 -4.62 -3.08 8.89
C ALA A 108 -4.50 -4.17 9.97
N ARG A 109 -5.48 -4.29 10.87
CA ARG A 109 -5.52 -5.38 11.86
C ARG A 109 -5.67 -6.76 11.21
N GLU A 110 -6.49 -6.87 10.17
CA GLU A 110 -6.70 -8.12 9.45
C GLU A 110 -5.44 -8.54 8.67
N VAL A 111 -4.76 -7.62 8.00
CA VAL A 111 -3.45 -7.88 7.38
C VAL A 111 -2.45 -8.34 8.43
N LEU A 112 -2.34 -7.65 9.57
CA LEU A 112 -1.43 -8.05 10.65
C LEU A 112 -1.74 -9.44 11.23
N ALA A 113 -2.99 -9.87 11.22
CA ALA A 113 -3.39 -11.18 11.70
C ALA A 113 -3.11 -12.31 10.69
N ALA A 114 -3.12 -11.99 9.39
CA ALA A 114 -2.99 -12.96 8.30
C ALA A 114 -1.58 -13.07 7.73
N ALA A 115 -0.77 -12.01 7.79
CA ALA A 115 0.52 -11.93 7.14
C ALA A 115 1.53 -12.95 7.68
N ASP A 116 2.28 -13.56 6.76
CA ASP A 116 3.40 -14.46 7.00
C ASP A 116 4.77 -13.77 6.81
N ARG A 117 4.77 -12.52 6.33
CA ARG A 117 5.93 -11.64 6.21
C ARG A 117 5.89 -10.50 7.23
N PRO A 118 7.03 -9.88 7.56
CA PRO A 118 7.06 -8.64 8.33
C PRO A 118 6.12 -7.59 7.75
N VAL A 119 5.32 -6.97 8.62
CA VAL A 119 4.40 -5.88 8.25
C VAL A 119 4.81 -4.61 8.97
N VAL A 120 4.96 -3.53 8.21
CA VAL A 120 5.13 -2.18 8.74
C VAL A 120 3.85 -1.40 8.56
N VAL A 121 3.39 -0.81 9.65
CA VAL A 121 2.20 0.05 9.68
C VAL A 121 2.64 1.50 9.83
N VAL A 122 2.41 2.29 8.79
CA VAL A 122 2.83 3.69 8.69
C VAL A 122 1.71 4.61 9.19
N PRO A 123 1.97 5.48 10.18
CA PRO A 123 1.01 6.50 10.60
C PRO A 123 0.68 7.46 9.44
N ILE A 124 -0.60 7.78 9.26
CA ILE A 124 -1.04 8.74 8.25
C ILE A 124 -1.21 10.11 8.93
N PRO A 125 -0.57 11.19 8.43
CA PRO A 125 -0.72 12.53 9.01
C PRO A 125 -2.15 13.05 8.90
N ASP A 126 -2.58 13.85 9.89
CA ASP A 126 -3.81 14.65 9.78
C ASP A 126 -3.66 15.72 8.69
N LEU A 127 -4.73 15.94 7.92
CA LEU A 127 -4.84 17.00 6.92
C LEU A 127 -5.44 18.27 7.51
#